data_AF-A0AAD7FDB8-F1
#
_entry.id   AF-A0AAD7FDB8-F1
#
_cell.length_a   1.000
_cell.length_b   1.000
_cell.length_c   1.000
_cell.angle_alpha   90.00
_cell.angle_beta   90.00
_cell.angle_gamma   90.00
#
_symmetry.space_group_name_H-M   'P 1'
#
loop_
_entity.id
_entity.type
_entity.pdbx_description
1 polymer ?
#
loop_
_entity_poly.entity_id
_entity_poly.type
_entity_poly.pdbx_seq_one_letter_code
_entity_poly.pdbx_strand_id
1 'polypeptide(L)'
;KGVNMGWYDPRVLLEALTFRWVFIPWLQSELDSYCHRVKNTAKCHDRNKILPNGVPAHMFQFPEDYVALDFKVGFFLALTLFETCTYAPQDHDIFQLVPADFNLIIAQIYTEAGQPTVDRQSCWDVYLTLLRRLEIHLLGGPVDIEAQWGFTMQDKVNGADELELLQGLEELHGG
;
A
#
# COMPACT_ATOMS: atom_id res chain seq x y z
N LYS A 1 -5.80 -13.58 14.16
CA LYS A 1 -5.38 -14.01 15.51
C LYS A 1 -5.49 -12.85 16.49
N GLY A 2 -4.78 -11.72 16.31
CA GLY A 2 -4.84 -10.58 17.24
C GLY A 2 -6.23 -9.98 17.49
N VAL A 3 -7.03 -9.72 16.45
CA VAL A 3 -8.43 -9.21 16.62
C VAL A 3 -9.30 -10.17 17.43
N ASN A 4 -9.24 -11.48 17.11
CA ASN A 4 -10.03 -12.50 17.81
C ASN A 4 -9.56 -12.76 19.25
N MET A 5 -8.32 -12.37 19.58
CA MET A 5 -7.72 -12.49 20.90
C MET A 5 -7.84 -11.19 21.72
N GLY A 6 -8.43 -10.13 21.16
CA GLY A 6 -8.58 -8.84 21.81
C GLY A 6 -7.27 -8.06 21.97
N TRP A 7 -6.25 -8.35 21.16
CA TRP A 7 -4.95 -7.66 21.20
C TRP A 7 -4.89 -6.38 20.39
N TYR A 8 -5.90 -6.15 19.55
CA TYR A 8 -5.96 -5.01 18.64
C TYR A 8 -7.40 -4.53 18.52
N ASP A 9 -7.63 -3.27 18.90
CA ASP A 9 -8.84 -2.51 18.63
C ASP A 9 -8.52 -1.36 17.65
N PRO A 10 -9.04 -1.38 16.42
CA PRO A 10 -8.83 -0.31 15.45
C PRO A 10 -9.42 1.05 15.88
N ARG A 11 -10.27 1.08 16.90
CA ARG A 11 -10.85 2.32 17.45
C ARG A 11 -9.86 3.06 18.36
N VAL A 12 -8.87 2.35 18.89
CA VAL A 12 -7.83 2.95 19.71
C VAL A 12 -6.73 3.45 18.79
N LEU A 13 -6.57 4.77 18.73
CA LEU A 13 -5.65 5.44 17.82
C LEU A 13 -4.20 4.93 17.94
N LEU A 14 -3.71 4.76 19.17
CA LEU A 14 -2.36 4.27 19.42
C LEU A 14 -2.15 2.85 18.89
N GLU A 15 -3.15 1.98 19.09
CA GLU A 15 -3.12 0.60 18.59
C GLU A 15 -3.16 0.59 17.07
N ALA A 16 -4.00 1.43 16.45
CA ALA A 16 -4.12 1.56 15.00
C ALA A 16 -2.81 2.06 14.36
N LEU A 17 -2.17 3.08 14.93
CA LEU A 17 -0.88 3.61 14.43
C LEU A 17 0.22 2.56 14.55
N THR A 18 0.32 1.90 15.70
CA THR A 18 1.32 0.85 15.94
C THR A 18 1.10 -0.33 15.00
N PHE A 19 -0.17 -0.69 14.75
CA PHE A 19 -0.52 -1.76 13.82
C PHE A 19 -0.10 -1.43 12.40
N ARG A 20 -0.44 -0.23 11.89
CA ARG A 20 -0.05 0.22 10.55
C ARG A 20 1.46 0.19 10.36
N TRP A 21 2.21 0.67 11.35
CA TRP A 21 3.66 0.73 11.31
C TRP A 21 4.33 -0.65 11.23
N VAL A 22 3.81 -1.65 11.94
CA VAL A 22 4.38 -3.01 11.94
C VAL A 22 3.88 -3.84 10.74
N PHE A 23 2.57 -3.86 10.51
CA PHE A 23 1.97 -4.83 9.60
C PHE A 23 2.01 -4.41 8.14
N ILE A 24 1.87 -3.12 7.81
CA ILE A 24 1.82 -2.69 6.40
C ILE A 24 3.18 -2.90 5.72
N PRO A 25 4.33 -2.47 6.27
CA PRO A 25 5.63 -2.72 5.65
C PRO A 25 5.95 -4.21 5.52
N TRP A 26 5.59 -5.01 6.54
CA TRP A 26 5.74 -6.46 6.48
C TRP A 26 4.88 -7.10 5.39
N LEU A 27 3.61 -6.69 5.26
CA LEU A 27 2.73 -7.22 4.22
C LEU A 27 3.21 -6.81 2.83
N GLN A 28 3.67 -5.57 2.66
CA GLN A 28 4.26 -5.09 1.41
C GLN A 28 5.49 -5.92 1.02
N SER A 29 6.41 -6.18 1.96
CA SER A 29 7.60 -6.99 1.66
C SER A 29 7.27 -8.44 1.29
N GLU A 30 6.23 -9.04 1.88
CA GLU A 30 5.71 -10.36 1.49
C GLU A 30 5.10 -10.33 0.08
N LEU A 31 4.33 -9.30 -0.25
CA LEU A 31 3.73 -9.14 -1.58
C LEU A 31 4.79 -8.91 -2.66
N ASP A 32 5.82 -8.11 -2.36
CA ASP A 32 6.95 -7.88 -3.26
C ASP A 32 7.73 -9.17 -3.47
N SER A 33 8.01 -9.91 -2.39
CA SER A 33 8.64 -11.23 -2.46
C SER A 33 7.83 -12.22 -3.29
N TYR A 34 6.49 -12.20 -3.15
CA TYR A 34 5.60 -12.99 -3.98
C TYR A 34 5.67 -12.58 -5.45
N CYS A 35 5.60 -11.29 -5.75
CA CYS A 35 5.73 -10.75 -7.10
C CYS A 35 7.06 -11.15 -7.74
N HIS A 36 8.17 -11.02 -7.01
CA HIS A 36 9.49 -11.47 -7.46
C HIS A 36 9.49 -12.97 -7.74
N ARG A 37 8.95 -13.78 -6.83
CA ARG A 37 8.85 -15.23 -7.02
C ARG A 37 8.05 -15.58 -8.26
N VAL A 38 6.85 -15.02 -8.43
CA VAL A 38 5.95 -15.31 -9.57
C VAL A 38 6.54 -14.84 -10.89
N LYS A 39 7.14 -13.65 -10.93
CA LYS A 39 7.80 -13.11 -12.14
C LYS A 39 9.06 -13.91 -12.51
N ASN A 40 9.77 -14.46 -11.51
CA ASN A 40 10.99 -15.25 -11.72
C ASN A 40 10.73 -16.74 -11.91
N THR A 41 9.59 -17.28 -11.46
CA THR A 41 9.11 -18.57 -11.94
C THR A 41 8.60 -18.35 -13.36
N ALA A 42 9.47 -18.62 -14.34
CA ALA A 42 9.05 -18.76 -15.72
C ALA A 42 7.77 -19.60 -15.75
N LYS A 43 6.76 -19.17 -16.52
CA LYS A 43 5.67 -20.07 -16.93
C LYS A 43 6.34 -21.18 -17.72
N CYS A 44 6.80 -22.23 -17.03
CA CYS A 44 7.44 -23.37 -17.64
C CYS A 44 6.43 -23.92 -18.64
N HIS A 45 6.80 -23.84 -19.91
CA HIS A 45 6.08 -24.47 -21.00
C HIS A 45 5.92 -25.95 -20.64
N ASP A 46 4.71 -26.32 -20.22
CA ASP A 46 4.37 -27.70 -19.93
C ASP A 46 4.27 -28.44 -21.27
N ARG A 47 5.28 -29.27 -21.54
CA ARG A 47 5.40 -30.04 -22.79
C ARG A 47 4.29 -31.08 -22.97
N ASN A 48 3.58 -31.42 -21.88
CA ASN A 48 2.46 -32.37 -21.90
C ASN A 48 1.10 -31.66 -22.04
N LYS A 49 1.09 -30.32 -21.92
CA LYS A 49 -0.12 -29.53 -22.11
C LYS A 49 -0.34 -29.30 -23.60
N ILE A 50 -1.20 -30.11 -24.19
CA ILE A 50 -1.75 -29.86 -25.54
C ILE A 50 -2.77 -28.72 -25.39
N LEU A 51 -2.27 -27.49 -25.28
CA LEU A 51 -3.13 -26.33 -25.53
C LEU A 51 -3.62 -26.47 -26.98
N PRO A 52 -4.91 -26.18 -27.29
CA PRO A 52 -5.27 -25.95 -28.67
C PRO A 52 -4.26 -24.95 -29.22
N ASN A 53 -3.63 -25.29 -30.34
CA ASN A 53 -2.52 -24.53 -30.91
C ASN A 53 -2.98 -23.09 -31.23
N GLY A 54 -2.89 -22.22 -30.22
CA GLY A 54 -3.06 -20.76 -30.27
C GLY A 54 -4.50 -20.23 -30.36
N VAL A 55 -4.70 -19.02 -29.80
CA VAL A 55 -5.28 -17.93 -30.61
C VAL A 55 -4.23 -17.63 -31.70
N PRO A 56 -4.62 -17.45 -32.97
CA PRO A 56 -3.70 -17.68 -34.08
C PRO A 56 -2.48 -16.78 -33.96
N ALA A 57 -1.27 -17.36 -33.88
CA ALA A 57 -0.04 -16.61 -34.13
C ALA A 57 -0.12 -15.86 -35.48
N HIS A 58 -0.91 -16.40 -36.41
CA HIS A 58 -1.32 -15.78 -37.67
C HIS A 58 -1.98 -14.40 -37.50
N MET A 59 -2.84 -14.19 -36.49
CA MET A 59 -3.46 -12.88 -36.22
C MET A 59 -2.43 -11.86 -35.69
N PHE A 60 -1.38 -12.32 -35.00
CA PHE A 60 -0.28 -11.46 -34.55
C PHE A 60 0.79 -11.23 -35.63
N GLN A 61 0.97 -12.17 -36.57
CA GLN A 61 1.92 -12.08 -37.68
C GLN A 61 1.34 -11.35 -38.90
N PHE A 62 0.02 -11.45 -39.12
CA PHE A 62 -0.72 -10.86 -40.22
C PHE A 62 -2.00 -10.18 -39.68
N PRO A 63 -1.88 -9.12 -38.86
CA PRO A 63 -3.03 -8.43 -38.29
C PRO A 63 -3.92 -7.78 -39.37
N GLU A 64 -3.33 -7.41 -40.52
CA GLU A 64 -4.03 -6.96 -41.72
C GLU A 64 -5.12 -7.94 -42.22
N ASP A 65 -4.93 -9.25 -42.05
CA ASP A 65 -5.89 -10.26 -42.51
C ASP A 65 -7.16 -10.35 -41.65
N TYR A 66 -7.16 -9.72 -40.47
CA TYR A 66 -8.26 -9.79 -39.51
C TYR A 66 -8.87 -8.44 -39.17
N VAL A 67 -8.49 -7.36 -39.86
CA VAL A 67 -8.93 -5.97 -39.53
C VAL A 67 -8.70 -5.68 -38.04
N ALA A 68 -7.61 -6.21 -37.47
CA ALA A 68 -7.31 -6.03 -36.06
C ALA A 68 -6.80 -4.60 -35.83
N LEU A 69 -7.48 -3.84 -34.99
CA LEU A 69 -7.01 -2.52 -34.57
C LEU A 69 -5.97 -2.70 -33.46
N ASP A 70 -4.81 -2.06 -33.61
CA ASP A 70 -3.77 -2.05 -32.58
C ASP A 70 -4.13 -1.02 -31.50
N PHE A 71 -4.63 -1.50 -30.36
CA PHE A 71 -4.90 -0.69 -29.18
C PHE A 71 -3.74 -0.68 -28.18
N LYS A 72 -2.56 -1.17 -28.57
CA LYS A 72 -1.42 -1.27 -27.66
C LYS A 72 -0.90 0.12 -27.33
N VAL A 73 -1.23 0.58 -26.12
CA VAL A 73 -0.62 1.76 -25.54
C VAL A 73 0.86 1.44 -25.29
N GLY A 74 1.74 2.09 -26.05
CA GLY A 74 3.19 1.97 -25.88
C GLY A 74 3.58 2.49 -24.50
N PHE A 75 3.94 1.58 -23.60
CA PHE A 75 4.33 1.92 -22.24
C PHE A 75 5.74 2.55 -22.27
N PHE A 76 5.81 3.87 -22.44
CA PHE A 76 7.07 4.60 -22.35
C PHE A 76 7.34 4.95 -20.88
N LEU A 77 8.17 4.13 -20.23
CA LEU A 77 8.44 4.19 -18.79
C LEU A 77 8.80 5.61 -18.29
N ALA A 78 9.46 6.42 -19.12
CA ALA A 78 9.83 7.79 -18.76
C ALA A 78 8.64 8.77 -18.72
N LEU A 79 7.62 8.60 -19.57
CA LEU A 79 6.42 9.44 -19.55
C LEU A 79 5.52 9.06 -18.38
N THR A 80 5.37 7.76 -18.12
CA THR A 80 4.57 7.27 -16.99
C THR A 80 5.18 7.65 -15.65
N LEU A 81 6.51 7.62 -15.50
CA LEU A 81 7.16 8.06 -14.26
C LEU A 81 6.97 9.56 -14.02
N PHE A 82 7.13 10.38 -15.07
CA PHE A 82 6.91 11.83 -14.98
C PHE A 82 5.46 12.15 -14.57
N GLU A 83 4.47 11.53 -15.21
CA GLU A 83 3.06 11.69 -14.86
C GLU A 83 2.76 11.20 -13.43
N THR A 84 3.27 10.03 -13.02
CA THR A 84 3.09 9.56 -11.64
C THR A 84 3.71 10.50 -10.62
N CYS A 85 4.88 11.09 -10.89
CA CYS A 85 5.47 12.10 -10.00
C CYS A 85 4.67 13.42 -9.99
N THR A 86 3.97 13.73 -11.08
CA THR A 86 3.14 14.95 -11.19
C THR A 86 1.84 14.80 -10.41
N TYR A 87 1.19 13.64 -10.49
CA TYR A 87 -0.11 13.40 -9.87
C TYR A 87 -0.04 12.71 -8.50
N ALA A 88 1.05 12.00 -8.21
CA ALA A 88 1.26 11.23 -6.99
C ALA A 88 2.74 11.35 -6.55
N PRO A 89 3.19 12.56 -6.16
CA PRO A 89 4.56 12.75 -5.71
C PRO A 89 4.86 11.81 -4.54
N GLN A 90 6.05 11.21 -4.53
CA GLN A 90 6.43 10.21 -3.52
C GLN A 90 6.47 10.79 -2.09
N ASP A 91 6.62 12.11 -1.98
CA ASP A 91 6.64 12.85 -0.72
C ASP A 91 5.25 13.33 -0.27
N HIS A 92 4.18 12.86 -0.93
CA HIS A 92 2.83 13.24 -0.55
C HIS A 92 2.43 12.60 0.79
N ASP A 93 1.85 13.40 1.70
CA ASP A 93 1.32 12.96 2.99
C ASP A 93 0.39 11.74 2.94
N ILE A 94 -0.29 11.47 1.82
CA ILE A 94 -1.15 10.28 1.65
C ILE A 94 -0.34 8.97 1.70
N PHE A 95 0.96 9.03 1.43
CA PHE A 95 1.86 7.89 1.50
C PHE A 95 2.52 7.74 2.88
N GLN A 96 2.31 8.69 3.80
CA GLN A 96 2.74 8.55 5.18
C GLN A 96 1.78 7.60 5.92
N LEU A 97 2.28 6.41 6.29
CA LEU A 97 1.49 5.38 6.98
C LEU A 97 1.06 5.82 8.39
N VAL A 98 1.89 6.63 9.03
CA VAL A 98 1.73 7.19 10.37
C VAL A 98 2.29 8.61 10.37
N PRO A 99 1.83 9.51 11.28
CA PRO A 99 2.42 10.84 11.44
C PRO A 99 3.94 10.79 11.62
N ALA A 100 4.66 11.76 11.04
CA ALA A 100 6.12 11.82 11.11
C ALA A 100 6.65 11.81 12.56
N ASP A 101 6.02 12.57 13.46
CA ASP A 101 6.40 12.60 14.88
C ASP A 101 6.23 11.23 15.55
N PHE A 102 5.12 10.55 15.26
CA PHE A 102 4.89 9.19 15.75
C PHE A 102 5.95 8.22 15.22
N ASN A 103 6.28 8.33 13.93
CA ASN A 103 7.31 7.51 13.29
C ASN A 103 8.67 7.63 13.98
N LEU A 104 9.08 8.85 14.36
CA LEU A 104 10.33 9.06 15.08
C LEU A 104 10.35 8.35 16.44
N ILE A 105 9.27 8.47 17.20
CA ILE A 105 9.14 7.85 18.53
C ILE A 105 9.17 6.32 18.41
N ILE A 106 8.33 5.75 17.55
CA ILE A 106 8.24 4.28 17.40
C ILE A 106 9.53 3.69 16.80
N ALA A 107 10.20 4.39 15.88
CA ALA A 107 11.48 3.96 15.33
C ALA A 107 12.60 3.95 16.38
N GLN A 108 12.62 4.93 17.29
CA GLN A 108 13.53 4.94 18.42
C GLN A 108 13.26 3.74 19.34
N ILE A 109 12.00 3.53 19.76
CA ILE A 109 11.61 2.42 20.63
C ILE A 109 11.92 1.07 19.98
N TYR A 110 11.71 0.92 18.67
CA TYR A 110 12.05 -0.27 17.92
C TYR A 110 13.56 -0.53 17.87
N THR A 111 14.35 0.52 17.75
CA THR A 111 15.83 0.43 17.84
C THR A 111 16.27 0.01 19.24
N GLU A 112 15.68 0.57 20.29
CA GLU A 112 15.91 0.17 21.69
C GLU A 112 15.41 -1.24 22.02
N ALA A 113 14.47 -1.78 21.23
CA ALA A 113 14.01 -3.16 21.34
C ALA A 113 14.94 -4.16 20.64
N GLY A 114 16.02 -3.69 20.00
CA GLY A 114 16.98 -4.53 19.28
C GLY A 114 16.57 -4.85 17.84
N GLN A 115 15.66 -4.07 17.25
CA GLN A 115 15.21 -4.21 15.86
C GLN A 115 14.78 -5.64 15.48
N PRO A 116 13.81 -6.21 16.23
CA PRO A 116 13.40 -7.60 16.02
C PRO A 116 12.83 -7.81 14.60
N THR A 117 13.27 -8.86 13.91
CA THR A 117 12.76 -9.19 12.58
C THR A 117 11.25 -9.46 12.62
N VAL A 118 10.50 -8.77 11.75
CA VAL A 118 9.05 -8.91 11.62
C VAL A 118 8.74 -9.96 10.57
N ASP A 119 8.19 -11.09 10.99
CA ASP A 119 7.70 -12.16 10.13
C ASP A 119 6.27 -12.58 10.53
N ARG A 120 5.68 -13.55 9.82
CA ARG A 120 4.31 -14.02 10.09
C ARG A 120 4.09 -14.55 11.51
N GLN A 121 5.13 -15.07 12.15
CA GLN A 121 5.08 -15.66 13.48
C GLN A 121 5.40 -14.61 14.55
N SER A 122 6.35 -13.71 14.30
CA SER A 122 6.83 -12.69 15.23
C SER A 122 6.07 -11.37 15.16
N CYS A 123 5.31 -11.08 14.10
CA CYS A 123 4.70 -9.76 13.89
C CYS A 123 3.80 -9.30 15.02
N TRP A 124 3.04 -10.22 15.62
CA TRP A 124 2.21 -9.92 16.79
C TRP A 124 3.05 -9.67 18.04
N ASP A 125 4.13 -10.43 18.25
CA ASP A 125 5.01 -10.26 19.41
C ASP A 125 5.77 -8.92 19.35
N VAL A 126 6.24 -8.54 18.16
CA VAL A 126 6.85 -7.23 17.90
C VAL A 126 5.83 -6.13 18.14
N TYR A 127 4.62 -6.25 17.58
CA TYR A 127 3.53 -5.31 17.79
C TYR A 127 3.22 -5.10 19.29
N LEU A 128 3.03 -6.18 20.05
CA LEU A 128 2.72 -6.11 21.48
C LEU A 128 3.88 -5.49 22.29
N THR A 129 5.12 -5.81 21.91
CA THR A 129 6.32 -5.24 22.56
C THR A 129 6.41 -3.74 22.34
N LEU A 130 6.19 -3.29 21.10
CA LEU A 130 6.21 -1.87 20.75
C LEU A 130 5.06 -1.12 21.41
N LEU A 131 3.85 -1.67 21.37
CA LEU A 131 2.67 -1.06 21.98
C LEU A 131 2.88 -0.85 23.48
N ARG A 132 3.33 -1.87 24.22
CA ARG A 132 3.60 -1.75 25.66
C ARG A 132 4.65 -0.68 25.96
N ARG A 133 5.71 -0.60 25.16
CA ARG A 133 6.76 0.42 25.35
C ARG A 133 6.26 1.82 25.04
N LEU A 134 5.43 1.96 24.00
CA LEU A 134 4.76 3.21 23.65
C LEU A 134 3.81 3.68 24.75
N GLU A 135 2.99 2.78 25.30
CA GLU A 135 2.12 3.08 26.44
C GLU A 135 2.92 3.61 27.63
N ILE A 136 4.02 2.93 28.01
CA ILE A 136 4.89 3.38 29.10
C ILE A 136 5.50 4.76 28.80
N HIS A 137 5.97 4.97 27.57
CA HIS A 137 6.57 6.23 27.14
C HIS A 137 5.56 7.40 27.13
N LEU A 138 4.31 7.14 26.75
CA LEU A 138 3.25 8.14 26.64
C LEU A 138 2.51 8.40 27.96
N LEU A 139 2.42 7.43 28.87
CA LEU A 139 1.86 7.59 30.22
C LEU A 139 2.64 8.59 31.09
N GLY A 140 3.88 8.93 30.72
CA GLY A 140 4.73 9.88 31.44
C GLY A 140 4.56 11.37 31.06
N GLY A 141 3.68 11.70 30.11
CA GLY A 141 3.51 13.08 29.62
C GLY A 141 2.04 13.51 29.47
N PRO A 142 1.75 14.82 29.44
CA PRO A 142 0.41 15.37 29.21
C PRO A 142 0.06 15.36 27.72
N VAL A 143 0.30 14.25 27.03
CA VAL A 143 0.05 14.13 25.60
C VAL A 143 -1.35 13.58 25.40
N ASP A 144 -2.25 14.46 24.96
CA ASP A 144 -3.52 14.03 24.38
C ASP A 144 -3.23 13.41 23.00
N ILE A 145 -3.19 12.08 22.98
CA ILE A 145 -2.87 11.26 21.79
C ILE A 145 -3.83 11.58 20.64
N GLU A 146 -5.11 11.83 20.96
CA GLU A 146 -6.12 12.19 19.97
C GLU A 146 -5.93 13.61 19.46
N ALA A 147 -5.57 14.56 20.31
CA ALA A 147 -5.22 15.92 19.86
C ALA A 147 -3.94 15.94 19.00
N GLN A 148 -2.96 15.09 19.31
CA GLN A 148 -1.69 15.06 18.60
C GLN A 148 -1.75 14.31 17.26
N TRP A 149 -2.46 13.18 17.19
CA TRP A 149 -2.46 12.31 16.01
C TRP A 149 -3.85 11.91 15.49
N GLY A 150 -4.94 12.36 16.13
CA GLY A 150 -6.31 11.97 15.77
C GLY A 150 -6.76 12.49 14.42
N PHE A 151 -6.26 13.64 13.97
CA PHE A 151 -6.57 14.21 12.65
C PHE A 151 -6.06 13.34 11.50
N THR A 152 -5.00 12.55 11.71
CA THR A 152 -4.40 11.71 10.66
C THR A 152 -5.20 10.42 10.42
N MET A 153 -6.15 10.09 11.30
CA MET A 153 -6.89 8.82 11.30
C MET A 153 -8.39 8.96 11.04
N GLN A 154 -8.94 10.18 11.05
CA GLN A 154 -10.28 10.40 10.51
C GLN A 154 -10.24 10.02 9.03
N ASP A 155 -11.02 9.01 8.70
CA ASP A 155 -11.27 8.51 7.36
C ASP A 155 -11.26 9.66 6.34
N LYS A 156 -10.25 9.70 5.46
CA LYS A 156 -10.35 10.33 4.13
C LYS A 156 -11.33 9.54 3.23
N VAL A 157 -12.41 9.04 3.80
CA VAL A 157 -13.53 8.33 3.16
C VAL A 157 -14.82 9.16 3.25
N ASN A 158 -14.83 10.26 4.02
CA ASN A 158 -15.76 11.37 3.79
C ASN A 158 -14.98 12.38 2.92
N GLY A 159 -15.22 12.63 1.64
CA GLY A 159 -16.45 12.56 0.87
C GLY A 159 -16.45 13.86 0.07
N ALA A 160 -16.23 13.77 -1.25
CA ALA A 160 -16.34 14.88 -2.20
C ALA A 160 -15.53 16.14 -1.84
N ASP A 161 -14.21 16.10 -2.00
CA ASP A 161 -13.58 17.30 -2.57
C ASP A 161 -14.15 17.39 -3.99
N GLU A 162 -15.15 18.24 -4.15
CA GLU A 162 -15.61 18.76 -5.42
C GLU A 162 -14.36 19.28 -6.14
N LEU A 163 -13.80 18.47 -7.03
CA LEU A 163 -12.69 18.88 -7.86
C LEU A 163 -13.21 20.07 -8.67
N GLU A 164 -12.76 21.28 -8.33
CA GLU A 164 -13.06 22.48 -9.14
C GLU A 164 -12.71 22.14 -10.59
N LEU A 165 -13.72 22.21 -11.46
CA LEU A 165 -13.52 22.01 -12.89
C LEU A 165 -12.42 22.97 -13.35
N LEU A 166 -11.37 22.41 -13.97
CA LEU A 166 -10.33 23.21 -14.60
C LEU A 166 -10.98 24.23 -15.52
N GLN A 167 -10.46 25.47 -15.49
CA GLN A 167 -11.01 26.60 -16.22
C GLN A 167 -11.28 26.22 -17.69
N GLY A 168 -12.56 26.12 -18.07
CA GLY A 168 -13.00 25.74 -19.42
C GLY A 168 -13.67 24.36 -19.56
N LEU A 169 -13.85 23.59 -18.49
CA LEU A 169 -14.64 22.36 -18.50
C LEU A 169 -16.05 22.62 -17.93
N GLU A 170 -17.09 22.17 -18.65
CA GLU A 170 -18.48 22.23 -18.20
C GLU A 170 -18.92 20.89 -17.61
N GLU A 171 -19.82 20.94 -16.62
CA GLU A 171 -20.46 19.74 -16.09
C GLU A 171 -21.29 19.03 -17.17
N LEU A 172 -21.06 17.73 -17.32
CA LEU A 172 -21.86 16.89 -18.20
C LEU A 172 -23.30 16.84 -17.67
N HIS A 173 -24.23 17.45 -18.41
CA HIS A 173 -25.65 17.37 -18.13
C HIS A 173 -26.12 15.92 -18.36
N GLY A 174 -26.24 15.16 -17.28
CA GLY A 174 -26.78 13.79 -17.29
C GLY A 174 -28.29 13.79 -17.52
N GLY A 175 -28.76 12.91 -18.41
CA GLY A 175 -30.17 12.62 -18.69
C GLY A 175 -30.79 11.55 -17.81
#